data_AF-A0A3M0XQR5-F1
#
_entry.id   AF-A0A3M0XQR5-F1
#
_cell.length_a   1.000
_cell.length_b   1.000
_cell.length_c   1.000
_cell.angle_alpha   90.00
_cell.angle_beta   90.00
_cell.angle_gamma   90.00
#
_symmetry.space_group_name_H-M   'P 1'
#
loop_
_entity.id
_entity.type
_entity.pdbx_description
1 polymer ?
#
loop_
_entity_poly.entity_id
_entity_poly.type
_entity_poly.pdbx_seq_one_letter_code
_entity_poly.pdbx_strand_id
1 'polypeptide(L)'
;MTAHESLLLGIVVERRRIDHPWKDYTWRAVAVVPGAPPRDPHDEWVVMREGDGWVRFLAGTLPLSLSRGETEGYKLALSQEPPVVYVVLRPDDDFADDREIVPIRVTANPYDAQEYLDGGEDIVEPVPMPPEVIAFVDSYVTRYHVDVPFVKFKRKSKHAGLVEAAKAPVSHEEPRSGPRGTGRTRGTGRNGGGGDDHG
;
A
#
# COMPACT_ATOMS: atom_id res chain seq x y z
N MET A 1 25.46 -10.53 -3.92
CA MET A 1 25.66 -9.14 -4.38
C MET A 1 24.32 -8.61 -4.87
N THR A 2 23.74 -7.69 -4.11
CA THR A 2 22.50 -6.99 -4.49
C THR A 2 22.87 -6.05 -5.64
N ALA A 3 22.31 -6.24 -6.83
CA ALA A 3 22.45 -5.24 -7.88
C ALA A 3 21.60 -4.03 -7.46
N HIS A 4 22.24 -2.87 -7.36
CA HIS A 4 21.61 -1.59 -7.05
C HIS A 4 22.13 -0.60 -8.08
N GLU A 5 21.22 0.03 -8.81
CA GLU A 5 21.53 1.04 -9.82
C GLU A 5 20.80 2.32 -9.48
N SER A 6 21.42 3.47 -9.75
CA SER A 6 20.79 4.76 -9.50
C SER A 6 21.02 5.73 -10.65
N LEU A 7 20.02 6.58 -10.86
CA LEU A 7 20.06 7.69 -11.82
C LEU A 7 19.62 8.96 -11.10
N LEU A 8 20.43 10.03 -11.20
CA LEU A 8 20.06 11.33 -10.66
C LEU A 8 19.05 12.03 -11.57
N LEU A 9 17.94 12.46 -10.98
CA LEU A 9 16.85 13.16 -11.65
C LEU A 9 16.63 14.53 -11.02
N GLY A 10 16.73 15.58 -11.83
CA GLY A 10 16.25 16.90 -11.47
C GLY A 10 14.73 16.89 -11.38
N ILE A 11 14.16 17.39 -10.28
CA ILE A 11 12.72 17.42 -10.07
C ILE A 11 12.19 18.78 -10.47
N VAL A 12 11.19 18.80 -11.36
CA VAL A 12 10.53 20.04 -11.78
C VAL A 12 9.20 20.17 -11.07
N VAL A 13 9.07 21.23 -10.28
CA VAL A 13 7.85 21.56 -9.53
C VAL A 13 7.19 22.80 -10.14
N GLU A 14 5.89 22.74 -10.36
CA GLU A 14 5.05 23.84 -10.82
C GLU A 14 4.28 24.43 -9.64
N ARG A 15 4.40 25.75 -9.46
CA ARG A 15 3.45 26.56 -8.68
C ARG A 15 2.43 27.14 -9.64
N ARG A 16 1.15 26.89 -9.41
CA ARG A 16 0.07 27.40 -10.26
C ARG A 16 -0.98 28.13 -9.44
N ARG A 17 -1.32 29.35 -9.85
CA ARG A 17 -2.41 30.14 -9.27
C ARG A 17 -3.74 29.42 -9.50
N ILE A 18 -4.58 29.43 -8.47
CA ILE A 18 -5.91 28.84 -8.51
C ILE A 18 -6.95 29.87 -8.06
N ASP A 19 -8.17 29.74 -8.57
CA ASP A 19 -9.31 30.53 -8.10
C ASP A 19 -10.00 29.76 -6.97
N HIS A 20 -9.51 29.95 -5.74
CA HIS A 20 -10.02 29.27 -4.56
C HIS A 20 -10.02 30.20 -3.33
N PRO A 21 -11.09 30.22 -2.51
CA PRO A 21 -11.25 31.20 -1.43
C PRO A 21 -10.22 31.11 -0.29
N TRP A 22 -9.50 30.00 -0.18
CA TRP A 22 -8.59 29.72 0.94
C TRP A 22 -7.15 29.39 0.52
N LYS A 23 -6.85 29.38 -0.78
CA LYS A 23 -5.53 29.02 -1.30
C LYS A 23 -5.26 29.78 -2.58
N ASP A 24 -4.13 30.46 -2.66
CA ASP A 24 -3.75 31.25 -3.84
C ASP A 24 -3.11 30.39 -4.94
N TYR A 25 -2.52 29.24 -4.58
CA TYR A 25 -1.83 28.35 -5.50
C TYR A 25 -1.92 26.87 -5.12
N THR A 26 -1.57 26.02 -6.10
CA THR A 26 -1.29 24.60 -5.94
C THR A 26 0.14 24.30 -6.38
N TRP A 27 0.73 23.28 -5.76
CA TRP A 27 2.04 22.76 -6.08
C TRP A 27 1.92 21.36 -6.69
N ARG A 28 2.66 21.09 -7.76
CA ARG A 28 2.71 19.77 -8.41
C ARG A 28 4.08 19.47 -8.97
N ALA A 29 4.53 18.22 -8.91
CA ALA A 29 5.65 17.78 -9.73
C ALA A 29 5.14 17.55 -11.16
N VAL A 30 5.82 18.10 -12.17
CA VAL A 30 5.34 18.09 -13.55
C VAL A 30 6.32 17.47 -14.54
N ALA A 31 7.60 17.35 -14.17
CA ALA A 31 8.61 16.71 -15.00
C ALA A 31 9.79 16.24 -14.14
N VAL A 32 10.55 15.29 -14.70
CA VAL A 32 11.89 14.93 -14.22
C VAL A 32 12.90 15.16 -15.32
N VAL A 33 14.12 15.57 -14.95
CA VAL A 33 15.21 15.90 -15.88
C VAL A 33 16.40 14.97 -15.61
N PRO A 34 16.67 13.97 -16.47
CA PRO A 34 17.84 13.12 -16.31
C PRO A 34 19.13 13.94 -16.50
N GLY A 35 20.13 13.69 -15.65
CA GLY A 35 21.44 14.33 -15.75
C GLY A 35 21.47 15.80 -15.30
N ALA A 36 20.46 16.26 -14.56
CA ALA A 36 20.52 17.57 -13.90
C ALA A 36 21.71 17.64 -12.91
N PRO A 37 22.38 18.80 -12.78
CA PRO A 37 23.43 18.98 -11.78
C PRO A 37 22.91 18.71 -10.36
N PRO A 38 23.67 18.03 -9.48
CA PRO A 38 23.28 17.81 -8.10
C PRO A 38 22.90 19.12 -7.41
N ARG A 39 21.74 19.13 -6.76
CA ARG A 39 21.18 20.26 -6.02
C ARG A 39 20.40 19.73 -4.83
N ASP A 40 20.64 20.30 -3.66
CA ASP A 40 19.86 19.98 -2.47
C ASP A 40 18.42 20.53 -2.65
N PRO A 41 17.38 19.74 -2.39
CA PRO A 41 15.99 20.23 -2.38
C PRO A 41 15.73 21.41 -1.45
N HIS A 42 16.57 21.60 -0.42
CA HIS A 42 16.49 22.70 0.54
C HIS A 42 17.25 23.97 0.13
N ASP A 43 18.00 23.94 -0.98
CA ASP A 43 18.66 25.12 -1.53
C ASP A 43 17.68 26.03 -2.31
N GLU A 44 18.19 27.14 -2.85
CA GLU A 44 17.43 28.01 -3.76
C GLU A 44 17.02 27.25 -5.05
N TRP A 45 15.72 27.33 -5.37
CA TRP A 45 15.16 26.70 -6.56
C TRP A 45 15.34 27.58 -7.79
N VAL A 46 15.68 26.97 -8.92
CA VAL A 46 15.96 27.70 -10.16
C VAL A 46 14.69 27.80 -11.01
N VAL A 47 14.25 29.02 -11.33
CA VAL A 47 13.16 29.22 -12.29
C VAL A 47 13.58 28.67 -13.66
N MET A 48 12.82 27.69 -14.17
CA MET A 48 13.06 27.10 -15.49
C MET A 48 12.19 27.75 -16.57
N ARG A 49 10.93 28.02 -16.22
CA ARG A 49 9.94 28.57 -17.14
C ARG A 49 8.79 29.19 -16.36
N GLU A 50 8.16 30.18 -16.94
CA GLU A 50 6.94 30.79 -16.43
C GLU A 50 5.94 31.00 -17.56
N GLY A 51 4.67 31.13 -17.18
CA GLY A 51 3.57 31.40 -18.10
C GLY A 51 2.41 32.04 -17.36
N ASP A 52 1.26 32.14 -18.01
CA ASP A 52 0.09 32.77 -17.41
C ASP A 52 -0.42 31.97 -16.20
N GLY A 53 -0.22 32.56 -15.02
CA GLY A 53 -0.64 31.99 -13.75
C GLY A 53 0.20 30.82 -13.23
N TRP A 54 1.34 30.47 -13.84
CA TRP A 54 2.20 29.38 -13.33
C TRP A 54 3.70 29.66 -13.49
N VAL A 55 4.50 29.09 -12.58
CA VAL A 55 5.96 29.11 -12.62
C VAL A 55 6.48 27.69 -12.35
N ARG A 56 7.45 27.23 -13.14
CA ARG A 56 8.13 25.95 -12.99
C ARG A 56 9.56 26.15 -12.52
N PHE A 57 9.94 25.38 -11.54
CA PHE A 57 11.23 25.44 -10.88
C PHE A 57 11.96 24.10 -10.99
N LEU A 58 13.27 24.13 -11.15
CA LEU A 58 14.13 23.01 -10.81
C LEU A 58 14.31 23.03 -9.30
N ALA A 59 13.61 22.14 -8.62
CA ALA A 59 13.43 22.15 -7.17
C ALA A 59 14.52 21.36 -6.41
N GLY A 60 15.34 20.58 -7.10
CA GLY A 60 16.36 19.74 -6.49
C GLY A 60 16.68 18.56 -7.38
N THR A 61 17.66 17.76 -6.98
CA THR A 61 18.02 16.52 -7.69
C THR A 61 17.94 15.34 -6.73
N LEU A 62 17.12 14.35 -7.08
CA LEU A 62 16.92 13.15 -6.26
C LEU A 62 17.39 11.89 -6.99
N PRO A 63 17.93 10.88 -6.28
CA PRO A 63 18.28 9.61 -6.88
C PRO A 63 17.03 8.75 -7.11
N LEU A 64 16.81 8.34 -8.35
CA LEU A 64 15.97 7.18 -8.66
C LEU A 64 16.80 5.91 -8.46
N SER A 65 16.56 5.20 -7.37
CA SER A 65 17.26 3.96 -7.02
C SER A 65 16.44 2.74 -7.40
N LEU A 66 17.06 1.77 -8.07
CA LEU A 66 16.44 0.51 -8.48
C LEU A 66 17.01 -0.67 -7.70
N SER A 67 16.13 -1.54 -7.23
CA SER A 67 16.44 -2.74 -6.46
C SER A 67 15.78 -3.98 -7.09
N ARG A 68 16.39 -5.15 -6.95
CA ARG A 68 15.86 -6.39 -7.56
C ARG A 68 14.49 -6.80 -7.01
N GLY A 69 14.21 -6.46 -5.75
CA GLY A 69 12.98 -6.85 -5.06
C GLY A 69 11.73 -6.12 -5.56
N GLU A 70 11.89 -5.05 -6.36
CA GLU A 70 10.82 -4.15 -6.74
C GLU A 70 10.50 -4.20 -8.25
N THR A 71 11.11 -5.14 -8.99
CA THR A 71 11.01 -5.21 -10.46
C THR A 71 9.57 -5.36 -10.98
N GLU A 72 8.66 -5.98 -10.22
CA GLU A 72 7.22 -6.01 -10.57
C GLU A 72 6.58 -4.63 -10.51
N GLY A 73 6.95 -3.81 -9.51
CA GLY A 73 6.49 -2.43 -9.42
C GLY A 73 6.97 -1.60 -10.61
N TYR A 74 8.22 -1.80 -11.03
CA TYR A 74 8.79 -1.12 -12.19
C TYR A 74 8.07 -1.49 -13.49
N LYS A 75 7.71 -2.78 -13.69
CA LYS A 75 6.88 -3.22 -14.83
C LYS A 75 5.52 -2.52 -14.84
N LEU A 76 4.88 -2.40 -13.68
CA LEU A 76 3.59 -1.73 -13.56
C LEU A 76 3.69 -0.22 -13.89
N ALA A 77 4.76 0.44 -13.46
CA ALA A 77 5.04 1.83 -13.81
C ALA A 77 5.31 2.01 -15.31
N LEU A 78 6.07 1.10 -15.92
CA LEU A 78 6.37 1.08 -17.35
C LEU A 78 5.13 0.76 -18.22
N SER A 79 4.13 0.05 -17.68
CA SER A 79 2.91 -0.28 -18.41
C SER A 79 1.84 0.81 -18.37
N GLN A 80 2.07 1.92 -17.66
CA GLN A 80 1.16 3.08 -17.69
C GLN A 80 1.26 3.80 -19.04
N GLU A 81 0.25 4.58 -19.41
CA GLU A 81 0.20 5.34 -20.66
C GLU A 81 0.01 6.85 -20.36
N PRO A 82 1.07 7.69 -20.44
CA PRO A 82 2.47 7.30 -20.67
C PRO A 82 3.09 6.61 -19.44
N PRO A 83 4.26 5.95 -19.56
CA PRO A 83 5.00 5.43 -18.41
C PRO A 83 5.29 6.53 -17.40
N VAL A 84 5.18 6.23 -16.10
CA VAL A 84 5.30 7.24 -15.03
C VAL A 84 6.34 6.87 -13.97
N VAL A 85 7.06 7.88 -13.49
CA VAL A 85 7.79 7.84 -12.22
C VAL A 85 7.00 8.63 -11.19
N TYR A 86 7.05 8.24 -9.93
CA TYR A 86 6.33 8.93 -8.86
C TYR A 86 7.28 9.87 -8.13
N VAL A 87 6.87 11.12 -7.98
CA VAL A 87 7.57 12.13 -7.18
C VAL A 87 6.75 12.40 -5.95
N VAL A 88 7.37 12.31 -4.78
CA VAL A 88 6.76 12.66 -3.50
C VAL A 88 7.20 14.04 -3.10
N LEU A 89 6.21 14.90 -2.85
CA LEU A 89 6.38 16.23 -2.33
C LEU A 89 5.84 16.28 -0.90
N ARG A 90 6.62 16.86 0.01
CA ARG A 90 6.26 17.02 1.41
C ARG A 90 5.95 18.47 1.72
N PRO A 91 4.82 18.78 2.38
CA PRO A 91 4.61 20.09 2.96
C PRO A 91 5.69 20.43 3.97
N ASP A 92 6.26 21.63 3.88
CA ASP A 92 7.30 22.09 4.79
C ASP A 92 7.04 23.56 5.13
N ASP A 93 6.48 23.77 6.32
CA ASP A 93 6.09 25.10 6.83
C ASP A 93 7.29 25.91 7.33
N ASP A 94 8.47 25.28 7.50
CA ASP A 94 9.68 25.90 8.04
C ASP A 94 10.61 26.47 6.94
N PHE A 95 10.22 26.38 5.66
CA PHE A 95 11.00 26.93 4.55
C PHE A 95 11.03 28.46 4.57
N ALA A 96 12.23 29.02 4.56
CA ALA A 96 12.47 30.46 4.71
C ALA A 96 11.98 31.35 3.53
N ASP A 97 11.58 30.77 2.40
CA ASP A 97 11.38 31.47 1.11
C ASP A 97 9.95 31.33 0.53
N ASP A 98 8.91 31.35 1.36
CA ASP A 98 7.48 31.21 0.96
C ASP A 98 7.16 29.89 0.21
N ARG A 99 8.05 28.89 0.28
CA ARG A 99 7.87 27.58 -0.34
C ARG A 99 7.26 26.66 0.69
N GLU A 100 6.04 26.22 0.44
CA GLU A 100 5.31 25.33 1.36
C GLU A 100 5.54 23.84 1.03
N ILE A 101 6.51 23.51 0.17
CA ILE A 101 6.69 22.14 -0.33
C ILE A 101 8.15 21.84 -0.70
N VAL A 102 8.60 20.61 -0.46
CA VAL A 102 9.91 20.10 -0.86
C VAL A 102 9.81 18.71 -1.50
N PRO A 103 10.49 18.43 -2.63
CA PRO A 103 10.57 17.08 -3.16
C PRO A 103 11.50 16.21 -2.31
N ILE A 104 10.98 15.09 -1.80
CA ILE A 104 11.72 14.22 -0.86
C ILE A 104 12.07 12.84 -1.44
N ARG A 105 11.33 12.38 -2.46
CA ARG A 105 11.49 11.03 -3.02
C ARG A 105 11.12 11.01 -4.50
N VAL A 106 11.84 10.20 -5.26
CA VAL A 106 11.47 9.78 -6.61
C VAL A 106 11.58 8.27 -6.72
N THR A 107 10.56 7.60 -7.24
CA THR A 107 10.49 6.13 -7.30
C THR A 107 9.78 5.65 -8.55
N ALA A 108 10.27 4.56 -9.14
CA ALA A 108 9.60 3.85 -10.23
C ALA A 108 8.68 2.74 -9.72
N ASN A 109 8.53 2.57 -8.39
CA ASN A 109 7.68 1.56 -7.79
C ASN A 109 6.39 2.19 -7.24
N PRO A 110 5.22 1.90 -7.82
CA PRO A 110 3.95 2.44 -7.31
C PRO A 110 3.61 1.95 -5.89
N TYR A 111 4.13 0.80 -5.45
CA TYR A 111 3.91 0.32 -4.08
C TYR A 111 4.69 1.15 -3.06
N ASP A 112 5.94 1.52 -3.36
CA ASP A 112 6.74 2.45 -2.55
C ASP A 112 6.07 3.83 -2.49
N ALA A 113 5.54 4.30 -3.63
CA ALA A 113 4.81 5.56 -3.69
C ALA A 113 3.52 5.55 -2.85
N GLN A 114 2.81 4.41 -2.79
CA GLN A 114 1.58 4.26 -2.02
C GLN A 114 1.81 4.43 -0.51
N GLU A 115 2.97 4.04 0.03
CA GLU A 115 3.28 4.18 1.45
C GLU A 115 3.23 5.64 1.93
N TYR A 116 3.52 6.60 1.04
CA TYR A 116 3.43 8.03 1.32
C TYR A 116 2.00 8.57 1.28
N LEU A 117 1.13 7.99 0.44
CA LEU A 117 -0.29 8.35 0.40
C LEU A 117 -1.03 7.92 1.67
N ASP A 118 -0.63 6.80 2.27
CA ASP A 118 -1.24 6.26 3.48
C ASP A 118 -0.97 7.17 4.71
N GLY A 119 0.08 7.99 4.68
CA GLY A 119 0.41 8.98 5.71
C GLY A 119 -0.47 10.25 5.68
N GLY A 120 -1.09 10.56 4.53
CA GLY A 120 -2.08 11.65 4.38
C GLY A 120 -1.54 13.08 4.30
N GLU A 121 -0.26 13.31 4.59
CA GLU A 121 0.37 14.65 4.52
C GLU A 121 1.12 14.86 3.19
N ASP A 122 1.73 13.81 2.66
CA ASP A 122 2.56 13.88 1.45
C ASP A 122 1.72 13.89 0.16
N ILE A 123 2.20 14.60 -0.84
CA ILE A 123 1.61 14.64 -2.19
C ILE A 123 2.42 13.72 -3.10
N VAL A 124 1.76 12.75 -3.72
CA VAL A 124 2.39 11.83 -4.68
C VAL A 124 1.91 12.15 -6.08
N GLU A 125 2.83 12.61 -6.93
CA GLU A 125 2.53 13.01 -8.30
C GLU A 125 3.11 11.97 -9.28
N PRO A 126 2.27 11.34 -10.13
CA PRO A 126 2.74 10.56 -11.26
C PRO A 126 3.25 11.49 -12.36
N VAL A 127 4.55 11.40 -12.65
CA VAL A 127 5.25 12.24 -13.62
C VAL A 127 5.66 11.39 -14.82
N PRO A 128 5.35 11.80 -16.07
CA PRO A 128 5.76 11.07 -17.26
C PRO A 128 7.27 10.84 -17.30
N MET A 129 7.70 9.61 -17.57
CA MET A 129 9.11 9.27 -17.73
C MET A 129 9.64 9.81 -19.06
N PRO A 130 10.75 10.58 -19.06
CA PRO A 130 11.52 10.84 -20.27
C PRO A 130 12.08 9.54 -20.87
N PRO A 131 12.36 9.50 -22.19
CA PRO A 131 12.88 8.30 -22.86
C PRO A 131 14.12 7.71 -22.20
N GLU A 132 15.01 8.54 -21.65
CA GLU A 132 16.21 8.11 -20.94
C GLU A 132 15.87 7.37 -19.64
N VAL A 133 14.84 7.82 -18.93
CA VAL A 133 14.37 7.18 -17.69
C VAL A 133 13.67 5.86 -18.01
N ILE A 134 12.84 5.82 -19.06
CA ILE A 134 12.23 4.59 -19.56
C ILE A 134 13.30 3.56 -19.87
N ALA A 135 14.31 3.92 -20.67
CA ALA A 135 15.39 3.02 -21.05
C ALA A 135 16.18 2.52 -19.84
N PHE A 136 16.45 3.39 -18.85
CA PHE A 136 17.13 3.02 -17.62
C PHE A 136 16.34 1.96 -16.83
N VAL A 137 15.06 2.21 -16.55
CA VAL A 137 14.19 1.31 -15.78
C VAL A 137 13.95 0.00 -16.54
N ASP A 138 13.64 0.07 -17.84
CA ASP A 138 13.39 -1.10 -18.68
C ASP A 138 14.62 -2.01 -18.79
N SER A 139 15.81 -1.43 -18.96
CA SER A 139 17.06 -2.20 -18.99
C SER A 139 17.32 -2.94 -17.67
N TYR A 140 16.95 -2.35 -16.54
CA TYR A 140 17.12 -2.93 -15.22
C TYR A 140 16.14 -4.09 -15.02
N VAL A 141 14.87 -3.89 -15.37
CA VAL A 141 13.83 -4.93 -15.35
C VAL A 141 14.24 -6.09 -16.25
N THR A 142 14.64 -5.82 -17.50
CA THR A 142 15.07 -6.87 -18.45
C THR A 142 16.22 -7.72 -17.92
N ARG A 143 17.15 -7.14 -17.15
CA ARG A 143 18.32 -7.86 -16.60
C ARG A 143 18.03 -8.64 -15.33
N TYR A 144 17.11 -8.17 -14.48
CA TYR A 144 16.98 -8.67 -13.11
C TYR A 144 15.59 -9.18 -12.75
N HIS A 145 14.59 -8.94 -13.59
CA HIS A 145 13.26 -9.45 -13.36
C HIS A 145 13.22 -10.98 -13.56
N VAL A 146 12.59 -11.67 -12.63
CA VAL A 146 12.35 -13.11 -12.69
C VAL A 146 10.86 -13.32 -12.45
N ASP A 147 10.13 -13.77 -13.47
CA ASP A 147 8.73 -14.13 -13.30
C ASP A 147 8.62 -15.27 -12.27
N VAL A 148 7.97 -14.99 -11.15
CA VAL A 148 7.67 -16.02 -10.15
C VAL A 148 6.33 -16.65 -10.54
N PRO A 149 6.30 -17.91 -11.02
CA PRO A 149 5.04 -18.55 -11.39
C PRO A 149 4.14 -18.63 -10.16
N PHE A 150 2.92 -18.11 -10.29
CA PHE A 150 1.92 -18.17 -9.22
C PHE A 150 1.54 -19.63 -8.95
N VAL A 151 2.10 -20.23 -7.90
CA VAL A 151 1.70 -21.56 -7.43
C VAL A 151 0.36 -21.41 -6.72
N LYS A 152 -0.73 -21.70 -7.43
CA LYS A 152 -2.07 -21.80 -6.85
C LYS A 152 -2.06 -22.88 -5.76
N PHE A 153 -1.90 -22.49 -4.50
CA PHE A 153 -2.02 -23.41 -3.38
C PHE A 153 -3.46 -23.90 -3.33
N LYS A 154 -3.70 -25.13 -3.82
CA LYS A 154 -4.97 -25.80 -3.59
C LYS A 154 -5.11 -25.98 -2.08
N ARG A 155 -5.99 -25.20 -1.44
CA ARG A 155 -6.43 -25.49 -0.07
C ARG A 155 -6.88 -26.95 -0.05
N LYS A 156 -6.24 -27.79 0.77
CA LYS A 156 -6.76 -29.13 1.04
C LYS A 156 -8.12 -28.95 1.69
N SER A 157 -9.16 -29.16 0.90
CA SER A 157 -10.52 -29.28 1.38
C SER A 157 -10.56 -30.46 2.35
N LYS A 158 -10.72 -30.19 3.66
CA LYS A 158 -11.17 -31.20 4.62
C LYS A 158 -12.67 -31.38 4.38
N HIS A 159 -13.04 -32.18 3.38
CA HIS A 159 -14.45 -32.49 3.14
C HIS A 159 -14.89 -33.70 3.96
N ALA A 160 -16.09 -33.53 4.52
CA ALA A 160 -17.19 -34.47 4.47
C ALA A 160 -17.01 -35.81 5.19
N GLY A 161 -17.68 -35.92 6.34
CA GLY A 161 -17.94 -37.19 6.99
C GLY A 161 -18.94 -37.06 8.14
N LEU A 162 -20.15 -36.56 7.86
CA LEU A 162 -21.36 -37.01 8.57
C LEU A 162 -22.62 -36.54 7.82
N VAL A 163 -23.18 -37.41 6.98
CA VAL A 163 -24.61 -37.37 6.67
C VAL A 163 -25.12 -38.79 6.78
N GLU A 164 -25.80 -39.09 7.89
CA GLU A 164 -26.92 -40.03 7.88
C GLU A 164 -27.84 -39.70 9.07
N ALA A 165 -28.85 -38.86 8.83
CA ALA A 165 -30.02 -38.79 9.69
C ALA A 165 -31.17 -39.43 8.91
N ALA A 166 -31.39 -40.71 9.19
CA ALA A 166 -32.46 -41.53 8.65
C ALA A 166 -33.84 -40.92 8.97
N LYS A 167 -34.79 -41.09 8.03
CA LYS A 167 -36.21 -40.78 8.25
C LYS A 167 -37.06 -42.00 7.97
N ALA A 168 -37.99 -42.24 8.91
CA ALA A 168 -39.21 -43.08 8.91
C ALA A 168 -39.11 -44.44 9.64
N PRO A 169 -40.24 -44.98 10.16
CA PRO A 169 -41.34 -44.33 10.90
C PRO A 169 -41.64 -45.03 12.26
N VAL A 170 -42.52 -44.41 13.05
CA VAL A 170 -43.04 -44.90 14.34
C VAL A 170 -43.81 -46.20 14.17
N SER A 171 -43.52 -47.21 14.99
CA SER A 171 -44.42 -48.33 15.31
C SER A 171 -44.14 -48.86 16.72
N HIS A 172 -45.24 -49.03 17.45
CA HIS A 172 -45.40 -49.58 18.79
C HIS A 172 -44.83 -51.00 18.93
N GLU A 173 -44.16 -51.32 20.05
CA GLU A 173 -44.50 -52.51 20.86
C GLU A 173 -43.84 -52.46 22.26
N GLU A 174 -44.53 -53.10 23.20
CA GLU A 174 -44.47 -53.01 24.67
C GLU A 174 -43.32 -53.80 25.36
N PRO A 175 -43.16 -53.70 26.71
CA PRO A 175 -41.86 -53.82 27.36
C PRO A 175 -41.54 -55.17 28.03
N ARG A 176 -40.21 -55.37 28.16
CA ARG A 176 -39.44 -56.03 29.24
C ARG A 176 -39.70 -57.51 29.56
N SER A 177 -38.61 -58.28 29.56
CA SER A 177 -38.34 -59.24 30.64
C SER A 177 -36.84 -59.55 30.76
N GLY A 178 -36.32 -59.53 32.00
CA GLY A 178 -34.92 -59.83 32.32
C GLY A 178 -34.57 -59.41 33.76
N PRO A 179 -34.48 -60.33 34.73
CA PRO A 179 -34.77 -60.01 36.13
C PRO A 179 -33.55 -59.97 37.07
N ARG A 180 -33.82 -59.40 38.27
CA ARG A 180 -33.14 -59.59 39.59
C ARG A 180 -31.69 -59.07 39.70
N GLY A 181 -31.28 -58.34 40.73
CA GLY A 181 -31.97 -57.89 41.93
C GLY A 181 -30.98 -57.34 42.97
N THR A 182 -31.56 -56.66 43.96
CA THR A 182 -31.10 -56.47 45.35
C THR A 182 -30.09 -55.34 45.71
N GLY A 183 -30.44 -54.63 46.79
CA GLY A 183 -29.64 -53.66 47.56
C GLY A 183 -29.94 -52.20 47.22
N ARG A 184 -30.92 -51.47 47.79
CA ARG A 184 -31.11 -51.03 49.20
C ARG A 184 -29.81 -50.34 49.68
N THR A 185 -29.73 -49.02 49.89
CA THR A 185 -30.38 -48.27 50.99
C THR A 185 -30.38 -46.74 50.77
N ARG A 186 -31.54 -46.11 51.09
CA ARG A 186 -31.76 -44.90 51.92
C ARG A 186 -30.68 -43.81 51.90
N GLY A 187 -31.02 -42.59 51.48
CA GLY A 187 -31.66 -41.57 52.33
C GLY A 187 -30.65 -40.42 52.50
N THR A 188 -30.96 -39.14 52.66
CA THR A 188 -32.11 -38.37 53.15
C THR A 188 -31.72 -36.89 53.05
N GLY A 189 -32.70 -35.98 52.86
CA GLY A 189 -32.61 -34.53 53.16
C GLY A 189 -31.94 -33.70 52.07
N ARG A 190 -32.53 -32.68 51.43
CA ARG A 190 -33.52 -31.64 51.80
C ARG A 190 -33.08 -30.77 52.98
N ASN A 191 -32.46 -29.63 52.67
CA ASN A 191 -32.95 -28.26 52.89
C ASN A 191 -31.96 -27.31 52.19
N GLY A 192 -32.39 -26.31 51.42
CA GLY A 192 -32.98 -25.06 51.89
C GLY A 192 -31.82 -24.15 52.34
N GLY A 193 -31.53 -22.98 51.77
CA GLY A 193 -32.37 -21.95 51.15
C GLY A 193 -31.87 -20.61 51.70
N GLY A 194 -32.07 -19.52 50.95
CA GLY A 194 -31.78 -18.13 51.37
C GLY A 194 -30.38 -17.70 50.96
N GLY A 195 -30.25 -16.80 49.99
CA GLY A 195 -30.19 -15.35 50.23
C GLY A 195 -28.76 -14.94 49.81
N ASP A 196 -28.43 -13.81 49.22
CA ASP A 196 -28.96 -12.45 49.17
C ASP A 196 -28.27 -11.81 47.93
N ASP A 197 -28.98 -11.06 47.09
CA ASP A 197 -29.21 -9.62 47.20
C ASP A 197 -28.04 -8.77 46.63
N HIS A 198 -28.37 -8.01 45.58
CA HIS A 198 -27.76 -6.73 45.21
C HIS A 198 -28.67 -6.09 44.15
N GLY A 199 -29.50 -5.14 44.58
CA GLY A 199 -30.29 -4.26 43.71
C GLY A 199 -31.42 -3.55 44.43
#